data_AF-A0A7C7NWM0-F1
#
_entry.id   AF-A0A7C7NWM0-F1
#
_cell.length_a   1.000
_cell.length_b   1.000
_cell.length_c   1.000
_cell.angle_alpha   90.00
_cell.angle_beta   90.00
_cell.angle_gamma   90.00
#
_symmetry.space_group_name_H-M   'P 1'
#
loop_
_entity.id
_entity.type
_entity.pdbx_description
1 polymer ?
#
loop_
_entity_poly.entity_id
_entity_poly.type
_entity_poly.pdbx_seq_one_letter_code
_entity_poly.pdbx_strand_id
1 'polypeptide(L)'
;MTRDGCSLGRRTAFQVLEQVDRGRRLDRALESCVQGIEARERAFAHELTYGVTRLRGRIDHLLSRHVHRGMDALDPNLREVLRLATYQLFYMHSVPDYAAVSEAVAHARSLVG
;
A
#
# COMPACT_ATOMS: atom_id res chain seq x y z
N MET A 1 -14.05 -13.16 -6.37
CA MET A 1 -12.61 -13.45 -6.22
C MET A 1 -11.91 -12.96 -7.47
N THR A 2 -11.36 -11.75 -7.41
CA THR A 2 -10.61 -11.11 -8.51
C THR A 2 -9.35 -11.92 -8.82
N ARG A 3 -9.03 -12.08 -10.11
CA ARG A 3 -7.95 -12.94 -10.63
C ARG A 3 -6.52 -12.61 -10.14
N ASP A 4 -6.34 -11.53 -9.37
CA ASP A 4 -5.02 -11.03 -8.94
C ASP A 4 -4.77 -11.13 -7.42
N GLY A 5 -5.68 -11.72 -6.63
CA GLY A 5 -5.49 -11.96 -5.19
C GLY A 5 -5.37 -10.71 -4.30
N CYS A 6 -5.31 -9.50 -4.86
CA CYS A 6 -5.24 -8.21 -4.15
C CYS A 6 -6.56 -7.43 -4.31
N SER A 7 -7.07 -6.88 -3.21
CA SER A 7 -8.27 -6.01 -3.22
C SER A 7 -8.10 -4.76 -4.11
N LEU A 8 -9.19 -4.27 -4.69
CA LEU A 8 -9.17 -3.12 -5.60
C LEU A 8 -8.73 -1.85 -4.86
N GLY A 9 -9.19 -1.65 -3.62
CA GLY A 9 -8.80 -0.55 -2.76
C GLY A 9 -7.31 -0.55 -2.45
N ARG A 10 -6.72 -1.72 -2.14
CA ARG A 10 -5.27 -1.84 -1.90
C ARG A 10 -4.45 -1.52 -3.17
N ARG A 11 -4.87 -2.03 -4.33
CA ARG A 11 -4.22 -1.71 -5.62
C ARG A 11 -4.29 -0.22 -5.93
N THR A 12 -5.44 0.40 -5.68
CA THR A 12 -5.63 1.83 -5.87
C THR A 12 -4.73 2.63 -4.95
N ALA A 13 -4.67 2.28 -3.66
CA ALA A 13 -3.80 2.94 -2.71
C ALA A 13 -2.31 2.86 -3.12
N PHE A 14 -1.88 1.70 -3.62
CA PHE A 14 -0.55 1.52 -4.18
C PHE A 14 -0.29 2.46 -5.36
N GLN A 15 -1.18 2.52 -6.35
CA GLN A 15 -1.04 3.42 -7.50
C GLN A 15 -0.95 4.90 -7.08
N VAL A 16 -1.69 5.29 -6.04
CA VAL A 16 -1.62 6.65 -5.50
C VAL A 16 -0.24 6.92 -4.91
N LEU A 17 0.26 6.03 -4.05
CA LEU A 17 1.57 6.19 -3.42
C LEU A 17 2.71 6.16 -4.44
N GLU A 18 2.60 5.33 -5.47
CA GLU A 18 3.55 5.25 -6.59
C GLU A 18 3.61 6.59 -7.37
N GLN A 19 2.46 7.21 -7.64
CA GLN A 19 2.43 8.54 -8.26
C GLN A 19 2.99 9.63 -7.35
N VAL A 20 2.76 9.54 -6.03
CA VAL A 20 3.31 10.47 -5.05
C VAL A 20 4.83 10.35 -4.95
N ASP A 21 5.36 9.12 -4.98
CA ASP A 21 6.81 8.86 -4.99
C ASP A 21 7.46 9.45 -6.25
N ARG A 22 6.73 9.48 -7.38
CA ARG A 22 7.13 10.17 -8.62
C ARG A 22 6.94 11.70 -8.61
N GLY A 23 6.59 12.28 -7.46
CA GLY A 23 6.49 13.73 -7.26
C GLY A 23 5.11 14.34 -7.47
N ARG A 24 4.07 13.54 -7.70
CA ARG A 24 2.69 14.06 -7.81
C ARG A 24 2.16 14.45 -6.44
N ARG A 25 1.36 15.52 -6.35
CA ARG A 25 0.68 15.90 -5.11
C ARG A 25 -0.35 14.82 -4.71
N LEU A 26 -0.37 14.48 -3.42
CA LEU A 26 -1.20 13.40 -2.86
C LEU A 26 -2.69 13.55 -3.19
N ASP A 27 -3.25 14.74 -2.97
CA ASP A 27 -4.65 15.07 -3.25
C ASP A 27 -5.01 14.79 -4.72
N ARG A 28 -4.13 15.17 -5.66
CA ARG A 28 -4.32 14.96 -7.10
C ARG A 28 -4.14 13.51 -7.52
N ALA A 29 -3.17 12.80 -6.95
CA ALA A 29 -2.97 11.37 -7.17
C ALA A 29 -4.20 10.57 -6.74
N LEU A 30 -4.68 10.86 -5.53
CA LEU A 30 -5.86 10.23 -4.95
C LEU A 30 -7.11 10.53 -5.77
N GLU A 31 -7.38 11.81 -6.08
CA GLU A 31 -8.53 12.25 -6.89
C GLU A 31 -8.61 11.49 -8.22
N SER A 32 -7.50 11.30 -8.93
CA SER A 32 -7.51 10.59 -10.21
C SER A 32 -7.67 9.08 -10.09
N CYS A 33 -7.07 8.46 -9.07
CA CYS A 33 -7.04 7.01 -8.95
C CYS A 33 -8.35 6.44 -8.43
N VAL A 34 -9.13 7.22 -7.67
CA VAL A 34 -10.41 6.74 -7.09
C VAL A 34 -11.64 6.96 -7.97
N GLN A 35 -11.47 7.55 -9.16
CA GLN A 35 -12.57 7.77 -10.11
C GLN A 35 -13.16 6.45 -10.58
N GLY A 36 -14.49 6.34 -10.60
CA GLY A 36 -15.19 5.13 -11.04
C GLY A 36 -15.08 3.93 -10.09
N ILE A 37 -14.41 4.07 -8.95
CA ILE A 37 -14.33 3.03 -7.92
C ILE A 37 -15.56 3.09 -7.01
N GLU A 38 -16.12 1.94 -6.65
CA GLU A 38 -17.24 1.85 -5.72
C GLU A 38 -16.91 2.41 -4.33
N ALA A 39 -17.93 2.89 -3.61
CA ALA A 39 -17.73 3.66 -2.38
C ALA A 39 -16.90 2.93 -1.31
N ARG A 40 -17.09 1.61 -1.15
CA ARG A 40 -16.36 0.80 -0.18
C ARG A 40 -14.87 0.71 -0.49
N GLU A 41 -14.52 0.35 -1.72
CA GLU A 41 -13.13 0.23 -2.15
C GLU A 41 -12.44 1.60 -2.19
N ARG A 42 -13.18 2.65 -2.53
CA ARG A 42 -12.71 4.04 -2.43
C ARG A 42 -12.37 4.40 -0.99
N ALA A 43 -13.28 4.17 -0.03
CA ALA A 43 -13.04 4.45 1.38
C ALA A 43 -11.81 3.67 1.90
N PHE A 44 -11.68 2.41 1.50
CA PHE A 44 -10.51 1.59 1.82
C PHE A 44 -9.21 2.16 1.26
N ALA A 45 -9.22 2.59 -0.01
CA ALA A 45 -8.05 3.22 -0.64
C ALA A 45 -7.66 4.53 0.07
N HIS A 46 -8.65 5.38 0.42
CA HIS A 46 -8.40 6.61 1.17
C HIS A 46 -7.74 6.35 2.52
N GLU A 47 -8.33 5.46 3.32
CA GLU A 47 -7.80 5.11 4.64
C GLU A 47 -6.36 4.62 4.53
N LEU A 48 -6.10 3.70 3.60
CA LEU A 48 -4.79 3.10 3.45
C LEU A 48 -3.74 4.11 2.93
N THR A 49 -4.07 4.93 1.93
CA THR A 49 -3.14 5.95 1.41
C THR A 49 -2.84 7.03 2.45
N TYR A 50 -3.87 7.60 3.09
CA TYR A 50 -3.66 8.64 4.09
C TYR A 50 -2.94 8.08 5.32
N GLY A 51 -3.31 6.88 5.74
CA GLY A 51 -2.69 6.16 6.85
C GLY A 51 -1.20 5.93 6.64
N VAL A 52 -0.82 5.34 5.50
CA VAL A 52 0.59 5.13 5.15
C VAL A 52 1.34 6.46 5.04
N THR A 53 0.76 7.47 4.39
CA THR A 53 1.43 8.77 4.25
C THR A 53 1.66 9.43 5.62
N ARG A 54 0.64 9.43 6.48
CA ARG A 54 0.68 10.03 7.82
C ARG A 54 1.68 9.33 8.74
N LEU A 55 1.80 8.01 8.63
CA LEU A 55 2.64 7.18 9.50
C LEU A 55 3.93 6.70 8.82
N ARG A 56 4.30 7.25 7.66
CA ARG A 56 5.41 6.74 6.82
C ARG A 56 6.70 6.56 7.61
N GLY A 57 7.14 7.57 8.37
CA GLY A 57 8.35 7.48 9.19
C GLY A 57 8.28 6.39 10.28
N ARG A 58 7.10 6.17 10.89
CA ARG A 58 6.90 5.11 11.89
C ARG A 58 6.90 3.73 11.24
N ILE A 59 6.23 3.58 10.10
CA ILE A 59 6.20 2.34 9.33
C ILE A 59 7.61 1.98 8.85
N ASP A 60 8.35 2.94 8.30
CA ASP A 60 9.72 2.73 7.83
C ASP A 60 10.65 2.35 8.98
N HIS A 61 10.47 2.93 10.17
CA HIS A 61 11.22 2.53 11.37
C HIS A 61 10.89 1.12 11.88
N LEU A 62 9.65 0.66 11.68
CA LEU A 62 9.29 -0.73 12.00
C LEU A 62 9.92 -1.69 10.97
N LEU A 63 9.83 -1.36 9.69
CA LEU A 63 10.38 -2.17 8.60
C LEU A 63 11.91 -2.22 8.61
N SER A 64 12.59 -1.13 8.97
CA SER A 64 14.06 -1.08 8.98
C SER A 64 14.71 -2.11 9.90
N ARG A 65 14.00 -2.58 10.94
CA ARG A 65 14.45 -3.66 11.83
C ARG A 65 14.49 -5.04 11.15
N HIS A 66 13.77 -5.19 10.05
CA HIS A 66 13.61 -6.44 9.31
C HIS A 66 14.25 -6.39 7.90
N VAL A 67 14.56 -5.19 7.39
CA VAL A 67 15.20 -5.00 6.08
C VAL A 67 16.69 -4.77 6.27
N HIS A 68 17.47 -5.85 6.23
CA HIS A 68 18.91 -5.82 6.56
C HIS A 68 19.77 -4.91 5.67
N ARG A 69 19.40 -4.72 4.40
CA ARG A 69 20.14 -3.85 3.46
C ARG A 69 19.71 -2.37 3.54
N GLY A 70 18.77 -2.04 4.43
CA GLY A 70 18.17 -0.72 4.55
C GLY A 70 16.97 -0.54 3.62
N MET A 71 16.04 0.33 4.03
CA MET A 71 14.80 0.60 3.31
C MET A 71 15.03 1.21 1.92
N ASP A 72 16.09 1.98 1.74
CA ASP A 72 16.40 2.65 0.47
C ASP A 72 17.04 1.71 -0.56
N ALA A 73 17.51 0.54 -0.14
CA ALA A 73 18.04 -0.49 -1.05
C ALA A 73 16.92 -1.35 -1.66
N LEU A 74 15.68 -1.20 -1.21
CA LEU A 74 14.52 -1.89 -1.78
C LEU A 74 14.10 -1.22 -3.08
N ASP A 75 13.61 -2.03 -4.02
CA ASP A 75 12.85 -1.53 -5.14
C ASP A 75 11.70 -0.61 -4.63
N PRO A 76 11.50 0.60 -5.20
CA PRO A 76 10.51 1.55 -4.71
C PRO A 76 9.10 0.96 -4.65
N ASN A 77 8.70 0.12 -5.60
CA ASN A 77 7.39 -0.51 -5.61
C ASN A 77 7.28 -1.56 -4.49
N LEU A 78 8.30 -2.39 -4.32
CA LEU A 78 8.33 -3.35 -3.20
C LEU A 78 8.28 -2.63 -1.84
N ARG A 79 8.97 -1.51 -1.71
CA ARG A 79 8.94 -0.67 -0.50
C ARG A 79 7.52 -0.18 -0.18
N GLU A 80 6.76 0.27 -1.18
CA GLU A 80 5.35 0.64 -0.99
C GLU A 80 4.45 -0.55 -0.65
N VAL A 81 4.66 -1.72 -1.27
CA VAL A 81 3.92 -2.94 -0.92
C VAL A 81 4.10 -3.30 0.56
N LEU A 82 5.32 -3.22 1.06
CA LEU A 82 5.64 -3.47 2.47
C LEU A 82 4.99 -2.41 3.37
N ARG A 83 5.08 -1.12 3.03
CA ARG A 83 4.44 -0.04 3.79
C ARG A 83 2.94 -0.23 3.94
N LEU A 84 2.26 -0.55 2.83
CA LEU A 84 0.82 -0.82 2.82
C LEU A 84 0.47 -2.02 3.70
N ALA A 85 1.24 -3.10 3.62
CA ALA A 85 1.02 -4.31 4.43
C ALA A 85 1.21 -4.05 5.93
N THR A 86 2.28 -3.31 6.29
CA THR A 86 2.52 -2.90 7.68
C THR A 86 1.39 -2.01 8.19
N TYR A 87 0.87 -1.08 7.38
CA TYR A 87 -0.26 -0.27 7.83
C TYR A 87 -1.50 -1.12 8.12
N GLN A 88 -1.82 -2.05 7.22
CA GLN A 88 -2.95 -2.96 7.41
C GLN A 88 -2.81 -3.78 8.70
N LEU A 89 -1.66 -4.39 8.94
CA LEU A 89 -1.41 -5.24 10.11
C LEU A 89 -1.52 -4.48 11.45
N PHE A 90 -1.00 -3.26 11.50
CA PHE A 90 -0.87 -2.53 12.77
C PHE A 90 -2.01 -1.55 13.04
N TYR A 91 -2.73 -1.09 12.00
CA TYR A 91 -3.68 0.02 12.13
C TYR A 91 -5.06 -0.24 11.51
N MET A 92 -5.25 -1.32 10.74
CA MET A 92 -6.55 -1.65 10.15
C MET A 92 -7.16 -2.90 10.80
N HIS A 93 -7.81 -2.74 11.96
CA HIS A 93 -8.42 -3.85 12.71
C HIS A 93 -9.49 -4.65 11.95
N SER A 94 -10.06 -4.09 10.89
CA SER A 94 -11.02 -4.77 10.02
C SER A 94 -10.37 -5.68 8.97
N VAL A 95 -9.05 -5.62 8.79
CA VAL A 95 -8.29 -6.46 7.86
C VAL A 95 -7.65 -7.60 8.66
N PRO A 96 -8.01 -8.87 8.42
CA PRO A 96 -7.34 -10.00 9.06
C PRO A 96 -5.85 -10.06 8.70
N ASP A 97 -5.00 -10.41 9.65
CA ASP A 97 -3.54 -10.48 9.46
C ASP A 97 -3.14 -11.35 8.26
N TYR A 98 -3.76 -12.53 8.13
CA TYR A 98 -3.48 -13.44 7.03
C TYR A 98 -3.83 -12.83 5.66
N ALA A 99 -4.85 -11.98 5.59
CA ALA A 99 -5.26 -11.31 4.36
C ALA A 99 -4.26 -10.23 4.00
N ALA A 100 -3.84 -9.39 4.96
CA ALA A 100 -2.81 -8.37 4.74
C ALA A 100 -1.50 -8.98 4.21
N VAL A 101 -1.06 -10.11 4.79
CA VAL A 101 0.16 -10.82 4.36
C VAL A 101 -0.04 -11.46 2.99
N SER A 102 -1.13 -12.21 2.79
CA SER A 102 -1.39 -12.91 1.52
C SER A 102 -1.50 -11.94 0.34
N GLU A 103 -2.23 -10.83 0.50
CA GLU A 103 -2.34 -9.78 -0.53
C GLU A 103 -0.98 -9.12 -0.81
N ALA A 104 -0.17 -8.88 0.22
CA ALA A 104 1.17 -8.31 0.05
C ALA A 104 2.11 -9.24 -0.72
N VAL A 105 2.10 -10.55 -0.42
CA VAL A 105 2.90 -11.54 -1.13
C VAL A 105 2.45 -11.67 -2.59
N ALA A 106 1.14 -11.72 -2.85
CA ALA A 106 0.59 -11.75 -4.20
C ALA A 106 1.01 -10.51 -5.01
N HIS A 107 0.91 -9.32 -4.41
CA HIS A 107 1.32 -8.07 -5.04
C HIS A 107 2.83 -8.02 -5.29
N ALA A 108 3.66 -8.42 -4.33
CA ALA A 108 5.11 -8.48 -4.53
C ALA A 108 5.50 -9.42 -5.69
N ARG A 109 4.82 -10.57 -5.82
CA ARG A 109 5.04 -11.50 -6.94
C ARG A 109 4.68 -10.90 -8.29
N SER A 110 3.63 -10.09 -8.38
CA SER A 110 3.24 -9.45 -9.65
C SER A 110 4.20 -8.35 -10.11
N LEU A 111 5.10 -7.87 -9.23
CA LEU A 111 6.13 -6.89 -9.60
C LEU A 111 7.38 -7.53 -10.22
N VAL A 112 7.60 -8.82 -9.99
CA VAL A 112 8.80 -9.56 -10.43
C VAL A 112 8.52 -10.43 -11.67
N GLY A 113 7.25 -10.49 -12.09
CA GLY A 113 6.78 -11.27 -13.25
C GLY A 113 7.23 -10.72 -14.58
#